data_AF-A0A0T7BNP7-F1
#
_entry.id   AF-A0A0T7BNP7-F1
#
_cell.length_a   1.000
_cell.length_b   1.000
_cell.length_c   1.000
_cell.angle_alpha   90.00
_cell.angle_beta   90.00
_cell.angle_gamma   90.00
#
_symmetry.space_group_name_H-M   'P 1'
#
loop_
_entity.id
_entity.type
_entity.pdbx_description
1 polymer ?
#
loop_
_entity_poly.entity_id
_entity_poly.type
_entity_poly.pdbx_seq_one_letter_code
_entity_poly.pdbx_strand_id
1 'polypeptide(L)'
;MKILLISVGWAIALGLGTFFFTLTSMAFQVSPEERMSQLTTYGLTTGIIGGVSLALVMLWSQPGIQWHIALLFVLIWSLSLLVGSRIGWHIIQPDFSSQAMGRGVIIGMTIGGILGGFFTALLLQQTRILVSWLDICFVALGWTIALFSGFAFIFLPGDWNFIPMGIMISPIIGGLLIGAIGSSIMFWKMH
;
A
#
# COMPACT_ATOMS: atom_id res chain seq x y z
N MET A 1 -0.28 -19.67 -6.46
CA MET A 1 0.66 -18.89 -7.32
C MET A 1 0.24 -17.42 -7.46
N LYS A 2 -0.98 -17.10 -7.91
CA LYS A 2 -1.47 -15.72 -8.10
C LYS A 2 -1.33 -14.83 -6.86
N ILE A 3 -1.83 -15.31 -5.70
CA ILE A 3 -1.74 -14.63 -4.39
C ILE A 3 -0.29 -14.35 -4.00
N LEU A 4 0.60 -15.33 -4.20
CA LEU A 4 2.03 -15.22 -3.87
C LEU A 4 2.71 -14.10 -4.66
N LEU A 5 2.40 -13.97 -5.96
CA LEU A 5 3.00 -12.94 -6.81
C LEU A 5 2.58 -11.53 -6.41
N ILE A 6 1.30 -11.34 -6.07
CA ILE A 6 0.82 -10.06 -5.54
C ILE A 6 1.47 -9.78 -4.17
N SER A 7 1.56 -10.79 -3.30
CA SER A 7 2.21 -10.69 -1.99
C SER A 7 3.68 -10.27 -2.10
N VAL A 8 4.44 -10.90 -2.99
CA VAL A 8 5.85 -10.57 -3.25
C VAL A 8 5.98 -9.17 -3.84
N GLY A 9 5.11 -8.79 -4.78
CA GLY A 9 5.07 -7.45 -5.35
C GLY A 9 4.85 -6.36 -4.29
N TRP A 10 3.90 -6.57 -3.37
CA TRP A 10 3.65 -5.68 -2.24
C TRP A 10 4.79 -5.66 -1.22
N ALA A 11 5.44 -6.80 -0.98
CA ALA A 11 6.63 -6.88 -0.14
C ALA A 11 7.80 -6.08 -0.71
N ILE A 12 8.03 -6.15 -2.03
CA ILE A 12 9.02 -5.33 -2.74
C ILE A 12 8.62 -3.85 -2.67
N ALA A 13 7.34 -3.53 -2.89
CA ALA A 13 6.84 -2.16 -2.86
C ALA A 13 7.11 -1.47 -1.52
N LEU A 14 6.75 -2.14 -0.42
CA LEU A 14 6.94 -1.61 0.93
C LEU A 14 8.40 -1.67 1.38
N GLY A 15 9.15 -2.70 0.99
CA GLY A 15 10.59 -2.79 1.25
C GLY A 15 11.39 -1.67 0.57
N LEU A 16 11.22 -1.50 -0.74
CA LEU A 16 11.88 -0.42 -1.50
C LEU A 16 11.39 0.96 -1.07
N GLY A 17 10.08 1.14 -0.90
CA GLY A 17 9.52 2.39 -0.40
C GLY A 17 10.14 2.79 0.94
N THR A 18 10.16 1.86 1.91
CA THR A 18 10.69 2.14 3.25
C THR A 18 12.20 2.36 3.22
N PHE A 19 12.93 1.64 2.38
CA PHE A 19 14.36 1.87 2.16
C PHE A 19 14.64 3.28 1.62
N PHE A 20 13.94 3.73 0.57
CA PHE A 20 14.11 5.08 0.04
C PHE A 20 13.70 6.15 1.05
N PHE A 21 12.62 5.95 1.80
CA PHE A 21 12.20 6.83 2.90
C PHE A 21 13.28 6.92 3.98
N THR A 22 13.88 5.79 4.36
CA THR A 22 14.94 5.73 5.36
C THR A 22 16.19 6.47 4.86
N LEU A 23 16.66 6.20 3.64
CA LEU A 23 17.79 6.90 3.04
C LEU A 23 17.58 8.41 2.97
N THR A 24 16.37 8.84 2.60
CA THR A 24 16.05 10.28 2.50
C THR A 24 15.85 10.94 3.87
N SER A 25 15.42 10.19 4.89
CA SER A 25 15.32 10.67 6.28
C SER A 25 16.65 10.70 7.04
N MET A 26 17.63 9.89 6.65
CA MET A 26 18.99 9.87 7.22
C MET A 26 19.86 11.04 6.75
N ALA A 27 19.47 11.73 5.68
CA ALA A 27 20.04 13.02 5.32
C ALA A 27 19.47 14.10 6.27
N PHE A 28 20.21 14.47 7.31
CA PHE A 28 19.76 15.41 8.36
C PHE A 28 19.51 16.85 7.84
N GLN A 29 18.56 17.54 8.48
CA GLN A 29 18.06 18.93 8.26
C GLN A 29 17.07 19.16 7.11
N VAL A 30 16.05 18.30 7.04
CA VAL A 30 15.01 18.40 6.02
C VAL A 30 13.86 19.28 6.51
N SER A 31 13.51 20.30 5.73
CA SER A 31 12.39 21.22 6.03
C SER A 31 11.05 20.46 6.05
N PRO A 32 9.97 20.99 6.67
CA PRO A 32 8.65 20.34 6.63
C PRO A 32 8.18 20.01 5.21
N GLU A 33 8.46 20.90 4.24
CA GLU A 33 8.08 20.73 2.83
C GLU A 33 8.82 19.56 2.17
N GLU A 34 10.11 19.42 2.46
CA GLU A 34 10.91 18.31 1.94
C GLU A 34 10.52 16.98 2.60
N ARG A 35 10.16 16.96 3.89
CA ARG A 35 9.61 15.75 4.55
C ARG A 35 8.27 15.34 3.96
N MET A 36 7.41 16.31 3.67
CA MET A 36 6.16 16.07 2.97
C MET A 36 6.42 15.49 1.58
N SER A 37 7.41 16.02 0.85
CA SER A 37 7.82 15.52 -0.46
C SER A 37 8.29 14.07 -0.36
N GLN A 38 9.16 13.74 0.59
CA GLN A 38 9.65 12.38 0.83
C GLN A 38 8.52 11.39 1.16
N LEU A 39 7.61 11.78 2.05
CA LEU A 39 6.45 10.97 2.42
C LEU A 39 5.50 10.74 1.24
N THR A 40 5.31 11.77 0.40
CA THR A 40 4.49 11.66 -0.81
C THR A 40 5.14 10.74 -1.84
N THR A 41 6.45 10.86 -2.04
CA THR A 41 7.23 9.99 -2.93
C THR A 41 7.19 8.55 -2.45
N TYR A 42 7.30 8.30 -1.15
CA TYR A 42 7.12 6.98 -0.55
C TYR A 42 5.76 6.36 -0.92
N GLY A 43 4.67 7.10 -0.70
CA GLY A 43 3.33 6.65 -1.06
C GLY A 43 3.18 6.34 -2.55
N LEU A 44 3.72 7.24 -3.40
CA LEU A 44 3.69 7.07 -4.85
C LEU A 44 4.47 5.83 -5.31
N THR A 45 5.71 5.64 -4.86
CA THR A 45 6.54 4.48 -5.22
C THR A 45 5.88 3.18 -4.78
N THR A 46 5.33 3.15 -3.57
CA THR A 46 4.62 1.98 -3.04
C THR A 46 3.40 1.66 -3.91
N GLY A 47 2.61 2.67 -4.27
CA GLY A 47 1.43 2.51 -5.13
C GLY A 47 1.75 2.08 -6.56
N ILE A 48 2.86 2.56 -7.14
CA ILE A 48 3.30 2.13 -8.47
C ILE A 48 3.66 0.64 -8.44
N ILE A 49 4.54 0.22 -7.54
CA ILE A 49 5.04 -1.17 -7.51
C ILE A 49 3.91 -2.14 -7.15
N GLY A 50 3.09 -1.80 -6.14
CA GLY A 50 1.91 -2.59 -5.76
C GLY A 50 0.88 -2.67 -6.89
N GLY A 51 0.61 -1.54 -7.55
CA GLY A 51 -0.31 -1.45 -8.68
C GLY A 51 0.17 -2.21 -9.91
N VAL A 52 1.46 -2.16 -10.26
CA VAL A 52 2.05 -2.95 -11.36
C VAL A 52 1.95 -4.44 -11.06
N SER A 53 2.24 -4.83 -9.82
CA SER A 53 2.14 -6.23 -9.39
C SER A 53 0.71 -6.75 -9.53
N LEU A 54 -0.27 -5.96 -9.12
CA LEU A 54 -1.69 -6.27 -9.32
C LEU A 54 -2.05 -6.33 -10.81
N ALA A 55 -1.66 -5.33 -11.60
CA ALA A 55 -1.96 -5.23 -13.02
C ALA A 55 -1.47 -6.45 -13.82
N LEU A 56 -0.21 -6.85 -13.61
CA LEU A 56 0.38 -8.01 -14.28
C LEU A 56 -0.33 -9.30 -13.91
N VAL A 57 -0.66 -9.49 -12.63
CA VAL A 57 -1.35 -10.71 -12.20
C VAL A 57 -2.80 -10.72 -12.70
N MET A 58 -3.48 -9.57 -12.75
CA MET A 58 -4.84 -9.46 -13.29
C MET A 58 -4.88 -9.75 -14.79
N LEU A 59 -3.95 -9.21 -15.58
CA LEU A 59 -3.79 -9.53 -17.01
C LEU A 59 -3.59 -11.02 -17.25
N TRP A 60 -2.78 -11.66 -16.41
CA TRP A 60 -2.53 -13.09 -16.53
C TRP A 60 -3.71 -13.94 -16.06
N SER A 61 -4.45 -13.47 -15.06
CA SER A 61 -5.45 -14.29 -14.35
C SER A 61 -6.86 -14.16 -14.89
N GLN A 62 -7.18 -13.06 -15.57
CA GLN A 62 -8.54 -12.72 -15.99
C GLN A 62 -8.54 -12.31 -17.47
N PRO A 63 -9.07 -13.15 -18.37
CA PRO A 63 -9.10 -12.88 -19.82
C PRO A 63 -9.84 -11.59 -20.20
N GLY A 64 -10.75 -11.13 -19.35
CA GLY A 64 -11.49 -9.87 -19.55
C GLY A 64 -10.70 -8.60 -19.24
N ILE A 65 -9.52 -8.71 -18.63
CA ILE A 65 -8.66 -7.56 -18.32
C ILE A 65 -7.71 -7.30 -19.49
N GLN A 66 -7.89 -6.18 -20.18
CA GLN A 66 -6.99 -5.71 -21.23
C GLN A 66 -5.91 -4.77 -20.67
N TRP A 67 -4.85 -4.52 -21.42
CA TRP A 67 -3.71 -3.67 -20.99
C TRP A 67 -4.13 -2.28 -20.49
N HIS A 68 -5.09 -1.63 -21.16
CA HIS A 68 -5.56 -0.30 -20.73
C HIS A 68 -6.30 -0.36 -19.39
N ILE A 69 -7.06 -1.42 -19.11
CA ILE A 69 -7.69 -1.66 -17.80
C ILE A 69 -6.62 -1.99 -16.77
N ALA A 70 -5.60 -2.76 -17.14
CA ALA A 70 -4.51 -3.10 -16.25
C ALA A 70 -3.74 -1.86 -15.76
N LEU A 71 -3.51 -0.89 -16.66
CA LEU A 71 -2.91 0.40 -16.32
C LEU A 71 -3.75 1.20 -15.32
N LEU A 72 -5.08 1.03 -15.31
CA LEU A 72 -5.93 1.68 -14.31
C LEU A 72 -5.66 1.14 -12.90
N PHE A 73 -5.29 -0.12 -12.71
CA PHE A 73 -4.85 -0.59 -11.38
C PHE A 73 -3.59 0.14 -10.90
N VAL A 74 -2.62 0.35 -11.79
CA VAL A 74 -1.42 1.13 -11.47
C VAL A 74 -1.79 2.56 -11.08
N LEU A 75 -2.64 3.21 -11.87
CA LEU A 75 -3.07 4.58 -11.62
C LEU A 75 -3.85 4.69 -10.29
N ILE A 76 -4.80 3.79 -10.06
CA ILE A 76 -5.61 3.74 -8.83
C ILE A 76 -4.71 3.63 -7.61
N TRP A 77 -3.79 2.66 -7.57
CA TRP A 77 -2.95 2.47 -6.39
C TRP A 77 -1.93 3.59 -6.20
N SER A 78 -1.35 4.09 -7.28
CA SER A 78 -0.39 5.22 -7.25
C SER A 78 -1.04 6.48 -6.71
N LEU A 79 -2.19 6.88 -7.26
CA LEU A 79 -2.91 8.09 -6.83
C LEU A 79 -3.47 7.92 -5.42
N SER A 80 -4.03 6.75 -5.10
CA SER A 80 -4.64 6.53 -3.79
C SER A 80 -3.60 6.61 -2.67
N LEU A 81 -2.43 5.98 -2.83
CA LEU A 81 -1.36 6.06 -1.83
C LEU A 81 -0.64 7.40 -1.80
N LEU A 82 -0.54 8.11 -2.94
CA LEU A 82 -0.06 9.50 -2.98
C LEU A 82 -0.99 10.43 -2.19
N VAL A 83 -2.29 10.39 -2.48
CA VAL A 83 -3.31 11.22 -1.81
C VAL A 83 -3.40 10.85 -0.35
N GLY A 84 -3.42 9.55 -0.02
CA GLY A 84 -3.39 9.06 1.35
C GLY A 84 -2.19 9.63 2.12
N SER A 85 -0.98 9.52 1.58
CA SER A 85 0.24 10.06 2.21
C SER A 85 0.17 11.57 2.45
N ARG A 86 -0.43 12.33 1.53
CA ARG A 86 -0.68 13.78 1.68
C ARG A 86 -1.71 14.09 2.77
N ILE A 87 -2.81 13.34 2.83
CA ILE A 87 -3.82 13.48 3.89
C ILE A 87 -3.16 13.16 5.25
N GLY A 88 -2.41 12.07 5.31
CA GLY A 88 -1.62 11.70 6.49
C GLY A 88 -0.75 12.84 6.98
N TRP A 89 0.04 13.45 6.08
CA TRP A 89 0.86 14.63 6.39
C TRP A 89 0.06 15.78 7.04
N HIS A 90 -1.06 16.18 6.42
CA HIS A 90 -1.86 17.32 6.90
C HIS A 90 -2.54 17.06 8.25
N ILE A 91 -2.84 15.80 8.57
CA ILE A 91 -3.41 15.43 9.87
C ILE A 91 -2.36 15.55 11.00
N ILE A 92 -1.06 15.35 10.71
CA ILE A 92 0.03 15.38 11.70
C ILE A 92 0.63 16.77 11.90
N GLN A 93 0.36 17.70 10.97
CA GLN A 93 0.95 19.04 10.98
C GLN A 93 0.97 19.78 12.34
N PRO A 94 0.03 19.56 13.28
CA PRO A 94 0.06 20.23 14.58
C PRO A 94 1.16 19.79 15.56
N ASP A 95 1.80 18.62 15.42
CA ASP A 95 2.52 18.03 16.57
C ASP A 95 3.74 17.13 16.19
N PHE A 96 4.69 17.67 15.41
CA PHE A 96 5.86 16.94 14.87
C PHE A 96 6.91 16.47 15.90
N SER A 97 6.51 15.60 16.83
CA SER A 97 7.41 14.65 17.49
C SER A 97 7.72 13.47 16.54
N SER A 98 8.84 12.76 16.77
CA SER A 98 9.22 11.59 15.96
C SER A 98 8.14 10.49 15.95
N GLN A 99 7.38 10.36 17.03
CA GLN A 99 6.27 9.41 17.13
C GLN A 99 5.02 9.86 16.36
N ALA A 100 4.73 11.16 16.32
CA ALA A 100 3.59 11.70 15.58
C ALA A 100 3.79 11.58 14.06
N MET A 101 5.01 11.78 13.57
CA MET A 101 5.37 11.59 12.16
C MET A 101 5.06 10.16 11.71
N GLY A 102 5.47 9.15 12.48
CA GLY A 102 5.14 7.74 12.19
C GLY A 102 3.63 7.48 12.14
N ARG A 103 2.85 8.10 13.04
CA ARG A 103 1.40 7.90 13.13
C ARG A 103 0.64 8.35 11.89
N GLY A 104 0.93 9.54 11.35
CA GLY A 104 0.18 9.92 10.14
C GLY A 104 0.75 9.41 8.83
N VAL A 105 1.98 8.89 8.80
CA VAL A 105 2.37 7.98 7.69
C VAL A 105 1.41 6.77 7.69
N ILE A 106 1.15 6.16 8.86
CA ILE A 106 0.21 5.03 8.97
C ILE A 106 -1.19 5.46 8.54
N ILE A 107 -1.72 6.54 9.12
CA ILE A 107 -3.08 7.01 8.82
C ILE A 107 -3.20 7.31 7.33
N GLY A 108 -2.23 8.04 6.77
CA GLY A 108 -2.22 8.40 5.35
C GLY A 108 -2.16 7.19 4.44
N MET A 109 -1.23 6.26 4.68
CA MET A 109 -1.12 5.03 3.90
C MET A 109 -2.35 4.12 4.06
N THR A 110 -2.97 4.11 5.23
CA THR A 110 -4.20 3.35 5.49
C THR A 110 -5.35 3.93 4.68
N ILE A 111 -5.56 5.24 4.73
CA ILE A 111 -6.56 5.93 3.89
C ILE A 111 -6.31 5.65 2.41
N GLY A 112 -5.06 5.80 1.96
CA GLY A 112 -4.69 5.57 0.58
C GLY A 112 -4.89 4.12 0.14
N GLY A 113 -4.58 3.14 0.98
CA GLY A 113 -4.80 1.75 0.64
C GLY A 113 -6.28 1.33 0.69
N ILE A 114 -7.10 1.92 1.58
CA ILE A 114 -8.56 1.75 1.56
C ILE A 114 -9.13 2.26 0.24
N LEU A 115 -8.75 3.48 -0.16
CA LEU A 115 -9.16 4.06 -1.45
C LEU A 115 -8.71 3.18 -2.62
N GLY A 116 -7.46 2.70 -2.60
CA GLY A 116 -6.91 1.83 -3.64
C GLY A 116 -7.69 0.51 -3.77
N GLY A 117 -8.00 -0.14 -2.64
CA GLY A 117 -8.80 -1.37 -2.62
C GLY A 117 -10.25 -1.14 -3.08
N PHE A 118 -10.88 -0.05 -2.65
CA PHE A 118 -12.22 0.32 -3.07
C PHE A 118 -12.32 0.60 -4.57
N PHE A 119 -11.44 1.44 -5.12
CA PHE A 119 -11.44 1.75 -6.56
C PHE A 119 -11.01 0.54 -7.41
N THR A 120 -10.14 -0.32 -6.90
CA THR A 120 -9.84 -1.62 -7.52
C THR A 120 -11.10 -2.47 -7.63
N ALA A 121 -11.87 -2.58 -6.56
CA ALA A 121 -13.12 -3.34 -6.56
C ALA A 121 -14.19 -2.72 -7.48
N LEU A 122 -14.31 -1.40 -7.52
CA LEU A 122 -15.17 -0.69 -8.48
C LEU A 122 -14.76 -0.98 -9.93
N LEU A 123 -13.47 -0.93 -10.24
CA LEU A 123 -12.96 -1.24 -11.58
C LEU A 123 -13.30 -2.68 -11.97
N LEU A 124 -13.12 -3.63 -11.05
CA LEU A 124 -13.45 -5.04 -11.28
C LEU A 124 -14.96 -5.25 -11.50
N GLN A 125 -15.80 -4.50 -10.80
CA GLN A 125 -17.25 -4.52 -11.00
C GLN A 125 -17.65 -3.90 -12.36
N GLN A 126 -17.02 -2.81 -12.77
CA GLN A 126 -17.22 -2.22 -14.10
C GLN A 126 -16.84 -3.20 -15.21
N THR A 127 -15.81 -4.03 -14.99
CA THR A 127 -15.42 -5.12 -15.90
C THR A 127 -16.29 -6.39 -15.77
N ARG A 128 -17.33 -6.37 -14.94
CA ARG A 128 -18.24 -7.50 -14.66
C ARG A 128 -17.55 -8.74 -14.08
N ILE A 129 -16.37 -8.57 -13.48
CA ILE A 129 -15.66 -9.64 -12.77
C ILE A 129 -16.23 -9.79 -11.36
N LEU A 130 -16.55 -8.67 -10.70
CA LEU A 130 -17.35 -8.65 -9.48
C LEU A 130 -18.80 -8.34 -9.84
N VAL A 131 -19.74 -9.07 -9.24
CA VAL A 131 -21.15 -9.04 -9.67
C VAL A 131 -22.01 -8.17 -8.76
N SER A 132 -21.66 -8.07 -7.46
CA SER A 132 -22.49 -7.39 -6.47
C SER A 132 -21.74 -6.32 -5.68
N TRP A 133 -22.50 -5.36 -5.13
CA TRP A 133 -21.99 -4.36 -4.18
C TRP A 133 -21.42 -4.99 -2.92
N LEU A 134 -21.95 -6.14 -2.51
CA LEU A 134 -21.44 -6.91 -1.39
C LEU A 134 -20.03 -7.45 -1.69
N ASP A 135 -19.74 -7.84 -2.93
CA ASP A 135 -18.39 -8.25 -3.34
C ASP A 135 -17.39 -7.08 -3.27
N ILE A 136 -17.83 -5.89 -3.69
CA ILE A 136 -17.02 -4.66 -3.57
C ILE A 136 -16.66 -4.41 -2.11
N CYS A 137 -17.63 -4.50 -1.21
CA CYS A 137 -17.41 -4.34 0.23
C CYS A 137 -16.42 -5.36 0.77
N PHE A 138 -16.53 -6.64 0.39
CA PHE A 138 -15.59 -7.67 0.83
C PHE A 138 -14.16 -7.42 0.35
N VAL A 139 -13.98 -7.06 -0.93
CA VAL A 139 -12.65 -6.76 -1.46
C VAL A 139 -12.06 -5.53 -0.77
N ALA A 140 -12.82 -4.46 -0.62
CA ALA A 140 -12.37 -3.24 0.07
C ALA A 140 -12.00 -3.52 1.54
N LEU A 141 -12.83 -4.28 2.27
CA LEU A 141 -12.57 -4.70 3.65
C LEU A 141 -11.32 -5.59 3.75
N GLY A 142 -11.14 -6.50 2.80
CA GLY A 142 -9.97 -7.37 2.76
C GLY A 142 -8.67 -6.59 2.66
N TRP A 143 -8.59 -5.62 1.74
CA TRP A 143 -7.44 -4.73 1.63
C TRP A 143 -7.27 -3.85 2.87
N THR A 144 -8.37 -3.37 3.47
CA THR A 144 -8.34 -2.58 4.71
C THR A 144 -7.71 -3.36 5.86
N ILE A 145 -8.18 -4.58 6.14
CA ILE A 145 -7.66 -5.44 7.21
C ILE A 145 -6.18 -5.77 6.97
N ALA A 146 -5.83 -6.06 5.71
CA ALA A 146 -4.47 -6.38 5.30
C ALA A 146 -3.51 -5.23 5.63
N LEU A 147 -3.90 -3.98 5.35
CA LEU A 147 -3.13 -2.78 5.67
C LEU A 147 -2.93 -2.60 7.17
N PHE A 148 -3.99 -2.68 7.98
CA PHE A 148 -3.87 -2.58 9.43
C PHE A 148 -2.94 -3.64 10.03
N SER A 149 -3.01 -4.88 9.52
CA SER A 149 -2.15 -5.97 9.99
C SER A 149 -0.68 -5.79 9.60
N GLY A 150 -0.40 -5.27 8.39
CA GLY A 150 0.96 -5.03 7.92
C GLY A 150 1.63 -3.84 8.62
N PHE A 151 0.87 -2.78 8.93
CA PHE A 151 1.39 -1.61 9.64
C PHE A 151 1.75 -1.92 11.11
N ALA A 152 1.00 -2.79 11.80
CA ALA A 152 1.29 -3.14 13.19
C ALA A 152 2.72 -3.70 13.40
N PHE A 153 3.30 -4.36 12.39
CA PHE A 153 4.67 -4.88 12.43
C PHE A 153 5.75 -3.81 12.26
N ILE A 154 5.44 -2.70 11.59
CA ILE A 154 6.38 -1.59 11.35
C ILE A 154 6.66 -0.80 12.64
N PHE A 155 5.77 -0.90 13.64
CA PHE A 155 5.80 -0.08 14.87
C PHE A 155 5.92 -0.89 16.16
N LEU A 156 6.31 -2.17 16.10
CA LEU A 156 6.62 -2.94 17.31
C LEU A 156 7.72 -2.21 18.11
N PRO A 157 7.42 -1.73 19.34
CA PRO A 157 8.39 -1.05 20.19
C PRO A 157 9.24 -2.14 20.86
N GLY A 158 10.24 -2.64 20.14
CA GLY A 158 11.18 -3.58 20.69
C GLY A 158 12.59 -3.07 20.45
N ASP A 159 13.43 -3.12 21.49
CA ASP A 159 14.87 -2.96 21.41
C ASP A 159 15.47 -4.06 20.53
N TRP A 160 15.30 -3.92 19.21
CA TRP A 160 16.12 -4.64 18.25
C TRP A 160 17.46 -3.91 18.26
N ASN A 161 18.40 -4.41 19.07
CA ASN A 161 19.79 -3.92 19.21
C ASN A 161 20.59 -3.90 17.87
N PHE A 162 19.92 -4.08 16.73
CA PHE A 162 20.39 -3.94 15.36
C PHE A 162 19.35 -3.13 14.55
N ILE A 163 19.37 -1.80 14.72
CA ILE A 163 18.43 -0.84 14.12
C ILE A 163 18.37 -0.81 12.56
N PRO A 164 19.24 -1.47 11.77
CA PRO A 164 18.99 -1.61 10.32
C PRO A 164 17.99 -2.73 9.94
N MET A 165 17.94 -3.85 10.68
CA MET A 165 17.18 -5.04 10.24
C MET A 165 15.67 -4.91 10.46
N GLY A 166 15.24 -4.31 11.59
CA GLY A 166 13.81 -4.15 11.90
C GLY A 166 13.08 -3.23 10.91
N ILE A 167 13.74 -2.15 10.47
CA ILE A 167 13.22 -1.22 9.45
C ILE A 167 13.17 -1.87 8.07
N MET A 168 14.05 -2.83 7.77
CA MET A 168 14.03 -3.54 6.49
C MET A 168 13.06 -4.72 6.46
N ILE A 169 12.94 -5.49 7.56
CA ILE A 169 12.15 -6.73 7.59
C ILE A 169 10.67 -6.45 7.85
N SER A 170 10.33 -5.48 8.69
CA SER A 170 8.93 -5.20 9.02
C SER A 170 8.08 -4.73 7.83
N PRO A 171 8.56 -3.90 6.88
CA PRO A 171 7.77 -3.53 5.71
C PRO A 171 7.67 -4.67 4.69
N ILE A 172 8.68 -5.56 4.64
CA ILE A 172 8.64 -6.76 3.79
C ILE A 172 7.57 -7.72 4.31
N ILE A 173 7.56 -8.03 5.61
CA ILE A 173 6.53 -8.86 6.24
C ILE A 173 5.17 -8.19 6.11
N GLY A 174 5.09 -6.88 6.37
CA GLY A 174 3.88 -6.10 6.21
C GLY A 174 3.33 -6.17 4.79
N GLY A 175 4.19 -6.04 3.77
CA GLY A 175 3.78 -6.15 2.38
C GLY A 175 3.40 -7.55 1.93
N LEU A 176 4.06 -8.58 2.46
CA LEU A 176 3.64 -9.97 2.26
C LEU A 176 2.23 -10.19 2.81
N LEU A 177 1.92 -9.72 4.02
CA LEU A 177 0.60 -9.85 4.64
C LEU A 177 -0.46 -9.01 3.89
N ILE A 178 -0.12 -7.77 3.52
CA ILE A 178 -1.00 -6.88 2.76
C ILE A 178 -1.42 -7.52 1.45
N GLY A 179 -0.43 -7.95 0.66
CA GLY A 179 -0.69 -8.58 -0.61
C GLY A 179 -1.37 -9.94 -0.45
N ALA A 180 -1.06 -10.73 0.57
CA ALA A 180 -1.67 -12.04 0.77
C ALA A 180 -3.15 -11.94 1.14
N ILE A 181 -3.50 -11.16 2.17
CA ILE A 181 -4.88 -11.07 2.67
C ILE A 181 -5.77 -10.35 1.65
N GLY A 182 -5.32 -9.19 1.15
CA GLY A 182 -6.06 -8.39 0.18
C GLY A 182 -6.31 -9.16 -1.12
N SER A 183 -5.28 -9.82 -1.66
CA SER A 183 -5.45 -10.60 -2.90
C SER A 183 -6.22 -11.90 -2.69
N SER A 184 -6.14 -12.55 -1.53
CA SER A 184 -6.90 -13.78 -1.26
C SER A 184 -8.40 -13.53 -1.29
N ILE A 185 -8.86 -12.47 -0.60
CA ILE A 185 -10.28 -12.10 -0.59
C ILE A 185 -10.72 -11.65 -1.98
N MET A 186 -9.89 -10.86 -2.66
CA MET A 186 -10.14 -10.42 -4.02
C MET A 186 -10.32 -11.60 -4.99
N PHE A 187 -9.37 -12.54 -5.05
CA PHE A 187 -9.47 -13.69 -5.94
C PHE A 187 -10.60 -14.64 -5.54
N TRP A 188 -10.87 -14.83 -4.25
CA TRP A 188 -12.00 -15.62 -3.80
C TRP A 188 -13.32 -15.08 -4.35
N LYS A 189 -13.48 -13.76 -4.45
CA LYS A 189 -14.69 -13.13 -5.00
C LYS A 189 -14.77 -13.11 -6.54
N MET A 190 -13.66 -13.38 -7.23
CA MET A 190 -13.61 -13.50 -8.69
C MET A 190 -13.92 -14.92 -9.19
N HIS A 191 -13.95 -15.90 -8.29
CA HIS A 191 -14.17 -17.32 -8.57
C HIS A 191 -15.55 -17.74 -8.07
#